data_AF-A0A7W1DTE3-F1
#
_entry.id   AF-A0A7W1DTE3-F1
#
_cell.length_a   1.000
_cell.length_b   1.000
_cell.length_c   1.000
_cell.angle_alpha   90.00
_cell.angle_beta   90.00
_cell.angle_gamma   90.00
#
_symmetry.space_group_name_H-M   'P 1'
#
loop_
_entity.id
_entity.type
_entity.pdbx_description
1 polymer ?
#
loop_
_entity_poly.entity_id
_entity_poly.type
_entity_poly.pdbx_seq_one_letter_code
_entity_poly.pdbx_strand_id
1 'polypeptide(L)'
;MILKVFGWSFGLTALALAGALYLGGPEVLLIVAILIVLEVSLSFDNAVINATVLVRMSPLWQKIFLTVGIAIAVFGMRLVFPLLLVGITAQLSPVEVVTLALEGGSVEQEGTYAFLLEEAYPAIAAFGGMFLLILFLEFILEEREHTWLSWLERPLAKIGKLDQLAVVIAIVLLVVAAETWASEFAETVLVSGLLGAVVYIAVNGLGQL
;
A
#
# COMPACT_ATOMS: atom_id res chain seq x y z
N MET A 1 -28.31 4.92 -20.83
CA MET A 1 -27.80 5.52 -19.57
C MET A 1 -26.40 4.99 -19.25
N ILE A 2 -26.23 3.67 -19.17
CA ILE A 2 -24.93 3.00 -18.91
C ILE A 2 -23.82 3.45 -19.88
N LEU A 3 -24.05 3.39 -21.19
CA LEU A 3 -23.05 3.79 -22.20
C LEU A 3 -22.67 5.28 -22.16
N LYS A 4 -23.55 6.16 -21.64
CA LYS A 4 -23.22 7.60 -21.49
C LYS A 4 -22.32 7.86 -20.29
N VAL A 5 -22.39 7.01 -19.25
CA VAL A 5 -21.60 7.14 -18.03
C VAL A 5 -20.30 6.33 -18.13
N PHE A 6 -20.37 5.10 -18.62
CA PHE A 6 -19.24 4.16 -18.66
C PHE A 6 -18.63 3.99 -20.06
N GLY A 7 -19.09 4.72 -21.08
CA GLY A 7 -18.62 4.55 -22.46
C GLY A 7 -17.10 4.73 -22.59
N TRP A 8 -16.56 5.75 -21.92
CA TRP A 8 -15.11 5.96 -21.86
C TRP A 8 -14.37 4.85 -21.13
N SER A 9 -14.92 4.36 -20.02
CA SER A 9 -14.34 3.24 -19.25
C SER A 9 -14.29 1.97 -20.09
N PHE A 10 -15.40 1.60 -20.75
CA PHE A 10 -15.42 0.42 -21.64
C PHE A 10 -14.49 0.58 -22.84
N GLY A 11 -14.41 1.77 -23.42
CA GLY A 11 -13.47 2.05 -24.51
C GLY A 11 -12.02 1.87 -24.08
N LEU A 12 -11.63 2.43 -22.92
CA LEU A 12 -10.29 2.27 -22.34
C LEU A 12 -9.99 0.81 -22.01
N THR A 13 -10.94 0.08 -21.42
CA THR A 13 -10.78 -1.36 -21.14
C THR A 13 -10.59 -2.16 -22.43
N ALA A 14 -11.38 -1.90 -23.47
CA ALA A 14 -11.23 -2.57 -24.75
C ALA A 14 -9.87 -2.27 -25.41
N LEU A 15 -9.40 -1.02 -25.33
CA LEU A 15 -8.08 -0.63 -25.81
C LEU A 15 -6.96 -1.31 -25.02
N ALA A 16 -7.07 -1.39 -23.69
CA ALA A 16 -6.10 -2.08 -22.84
C ALA A 16 -6.03 -3.59 -23.16
N LEU A 17 -7.18 -4.25 -23.34
CA LEU A 17 -7.24 -5.66 -23.72
C LEU A 17 -6.69 -5.89 -25.14
N ALA A 18 -7.02 -5.02 -26.10
CA ALA A 18 -6.46 -5.10 -27.45
C ALA A 18 -4.93 -4.90 -27.45
N GLY A 19 -4.44 -3.96 -26.64
CA GLY A 19 -3.01 -3.74 -26.43
C GLY A 19 -2.31 -4.95 -25.80
N ALA A 20 -2.92 -5.57 -24.78
CA ALA A 20 -2.41 -6.78 -24.15
C ALA A 20 -2.31 -7.95 -25.14
N LEU A 21 -3.34 -8.14 -25.97
CA LEU A 21 -3.33 -9.14 -27.03
C LEU A 21 -2.24 -8.87 -28.09
N TYR A 22 -2.06 -7.61 -28.47
CA TYR A 22 -1.05 -7.23 -29.47
C TYR A 22 0.39 -7.41 -28.95
N LEU A 23 0.65 -7.07 -27.69
CA LEU A 23 1.99 -7.11 -27.11
C LEU A 23 2.41 -8.51 -26.64
N GLY A 24 1.48 -9.31 -26.11
CA GLY A 24 1.80 -10.57 -25.43
C GLY A 24 0.88 -11.75 -25.76
N GLY A 25 0.00 -11.61 -26.75
CA GLY A 25 -0.86 -12.70 -27.20
C GLY A 25 -1.99 -13.08 -26.22
N PRO A 26 -2.63 -14.25 -26.44
CA PRO A 26 -3.81 -14.66 -25.66
C PRO A 26 -3.56 -14.91 -24.17
N GLU A 27 -2.34 -15.32 -23.80
CA GLU A 27 -1.97 -15.58 -22.40
C GLU A 27 -1.90 -14.27 -21.60
N VAL A 28 -1.19 -13.26 -22.11
CA VAL A 28 -1.13 -11.93 -21.48
C VAL A 28 -2.49 -11.26 -21.47
N LEU A 29 -3.29 -11.42 -22.53
CA LEU A 29 -4.69 -10.97 -22.55
C LEU A 29 -5.50 -11.57 -21.38
N LEU A 30 -5.37 -12.87 -21.14
CA LEU A 30 -6.09 -13.55 -20.05
C LEU A 30 -5.64 -13.02 -18.68
N ILE A 31 -4.33 -12.90 -18.46
CA ILE A 31 -3.78 -12.34 -17.21
C ILE A 31 -4.29 -10.92 -16.99
N VAL A 32 -4.19 -10.05 -17.99
CA VAL A 32 -4.67 -8.66 -17.90
C VAL A 32 -6.18 -8.61 -17.66
N ALA A 33 -6.97 -9.46 -18.30
CA ALA A 33 -8.41 -9.52 -18.07
C ALA A 33 -8.74 -9.91 -16.63
N ILE A 34 -8.05 -10.92 -16.07
CA ILE A 34 -8.21 -11.33 -14.68
C ILE A 34 -7.80 -10.19 -13.74
N LEU A 35 -6.66 -9.55 -13.98
CA LEU A 35 -6.20 -8.41 -13.18
C LEU A 35 -7.17 -7.24 -13.22
N ILE A 36 -7.77 -6.93 -14.37
CA ILE A 36 -8.81 -5.89 -14.48
C ILE A 36 -10.02 -6.23 -13.61
N VAL A 37 -10.52 -7.47 -13.67
CA VAL A 37 -11.66 -7.89 -12.85
C VAL A 37 -11.32 -7.81 -11.36
N LEU A 38 -10.14 -8.31 -10.98
CA LEU A 38 -9.66 -8.29 -9.59
C LEU A 38 -9.52 -6.86 -9.07
N GLU A 39 -8.87 -5.99 -9.85
CA GLU A 39 -8.62 -4.60 -9.47
C GLU A 39 -9.91 -3.80 -9.33
N VAL A 40 -10.84 -3.98 -10.27
CA VAL A 40 -12.15 -3.34 -10.22
C VAL A 40 -12.93 -3.80 -8.97
N SER A 41 -12.92 -5.10 -8.68
CA SER A 41 -13.63 -5.67 -7.53
C SER A 41 -13.07 -5.13 -6.21
N LEU A 42 -11.74 -5.15 -6.03
CA LEU A 42 -11.09 -4.62 -4.82
C LEU A 42 -11.21 -3.10 -4.70
N SER A 43 -11.24 -2.38 -5.83
CA SER A 43 -11.42 -0.93 -5.84
C SER A 43 -12.85 -0.52 -5.47
N PHE A 44 -13.86 -1.37 -5.71
CA PHE A 44 -15.25 -1.06 -5.38
C PHE A 44 -15.48 -0.91 -3.88
N ASP A 45 -14.96 -1.84 -3.07
CA ASP A 45 -15.11 -1.79 -1.61
C ASP A 45 -14.46 -0.53 -1.02
N ASN A 46 -13.28 -0.18 -1.54
CA ASN A 46 -12.58 1.05 -1.17
C ASN A 46 -13.35 2.31 -1.63
N ALA A 47 -13.96 2.29 -2.82
CA ALA A 47 -14.72 3.42 -3.33
C ALA A 47 -15.96 3.72 -2.49
N VAL A 48 -16.64 2.70 -1.96
CA VAL A 48 -17.81 2.88 -1.08
C VAL A 48 -17.43 3.62 0.20
N ILE A 49 -16.37 3.17 0.89
CA ILE A 49 -15.90 3.83 2.11
C ILE A 49 -15.46 5.27 1.80
N ASN A 50 -14.67 5.47 0.74
CA ASN A 50 -14.21 6.80 0.33
C ASN A 50 -15.37 7.74 0.01
N ALA A 51 -16.45 7.26 -0.61
CA ALA A 51 -17.62 8.07 -0.88
C ALA A 51 -18.30 8.58 0.41
N THR A 52 -18.36 7.75 1.46
CA THR A 52 -18.95 8.18 2.76
C THR A 52 -18.15 9.30 3.42
N VAL A 53 -16.83 9.29 3.26
CA VAL A 53 -15.94 10.36 3.75
C VAL A 53 -16.05 11.59 2.86
N LEU A 54 -16.07 11.42 1.53
CA LEU A 54 -16.12 12.50 0.55
C LEU A 54 -17.33 13.41 0.77
N VAL A 55 -18.50 12.85 1.06
CA VAL A 55 -19.74 13.61 1.30
C VAL A 55 -19.61 14.57 2.49
N ARG A 56 -18.73 14.27 3.45
CA ARG A 56 -18.48 15.12 4.63
C ARG A 56 -17.44 16.22 4.36
N MET A 57 -16.74 16.19 3.24
CA MET A 57 -15.70 17.15 2.89
C MET A 57 -16.28 18.43 2.26
N SER A 58 -15.55 19.54 2.42
CA SER A 58 -15.87 20.79 1.70
C SER A 58 -15.75 20.62 0.18
N PRO A 59 -16.46 21.43 -0.64
CA PRO A 59 -16.42 21.31 -2.10
C PRO A 59 -15.02 21.38 -2.72
N LEU A 60 -14.11 22.16 -2.11
CA LEU A 60 -12.72 22.27 -2.56
C LEU A 60 -11.98 20.93 -2.42
N TRP A 61 -12.07 20.31 -1.24
CA TRP A 61 -11.43 19.03 -0.95
C TRP A 61 -12.04 17.87 -1.74
N GLN A 62 -13.36 17.87 -1.96
CA GLN A 62 -14.01 16.91 -2.85
C GLN A 62 -13.44 16.98 -4.26
N LYS A 63 -13.28 18.19 -4.81
CA LYS A 63 -12.72 18.39 -6.15
C LYS A 63 -11.27 17.92 -6.24
N ILE A 64 -10.43 18.26 -5.25
CA ILE A 64 -9.03 17.82 -5.22
C ILE A 64 -8.94 16.29 -5.15
N PHE A 65 -9.73 15.67 -4.27
CA PHE A 65 -9.75 14.22 -4.11
C PHE A 65 -10.14 13.51 -5.43
N LEU A 66 -11.23 13.97 -6.07
CA LEU A 66 -11.74 13.37 -7.31
C LEU A 66 -10.85 13.64 -8.54
N THR A 67 -9.91 14.58 -8.48
CA THR A 67 -9.05 14.92 -9.61
C THR A 67 -7.63 14.43 -9.38
N VAL A 68 -6.86 15.15 -8.57
CA VAL A 68 -5.45 14.87 -8.28
C VAL A 68 -5.32 13.67 -7.35
N GLY A 69 -6.22 13.53 -6.37
CA GLY A 69 -6.19 12.41 -5.42
C GLY A 69 -6.29 11.05 -6.11
N ILE A 70 -7.30 10.85 -6.97
CA ILE A 70 -7.44 9.62 -7.76
C ILE A 70 -6.27 9.43 -8.72
N ALA A 71 -5.77 10.50 -9.35
CA ALA A 71 -4.61 10.39 -10.26
C ALA A 71 -3.35 9.91 -9.53
N ILE A 72 -3.07 10.45 -8.34
CA ILE A 72 -1.96 9.99 -7.49
C ILE A 72 -2.20 8.56 -7.00
N ALA A 73 -3.42 8.23 -6.57
CA ALA A 73 -3.73 6.89 -6.09
C ALA A 73 -3.53 5.81 -7.17
N VAL A 74 -3.92 6.11 -8.42
CA VAL A 74 -3.82 5.16 -9.53
C VAL A 74 -2.43 5.17 -10.16
N PHE A 75 -1.93 6.33 -10.59
CA PHE A 75 -0.64 6.41 -11.31
C PHE A 75 0.53 6.63 -10.36
N GLY A 76 0.35 7.50 -9.36
CA GLY A 76 1.38 7.76 -8.36
C GLY A 76 1.77 6.47 -7.62
N MET A 77 0.81 5.81 -6.98
CA MET A 77 1.10 4.63 -6.16
C MET A 77 1.44 3.37 -6.97
N ARG A 78 0.87 3.19 -8.17
CA ARG A 78 1.09 1.95 -8.96
C ARG A 78 2.22 2.05 -9.97
N LEU A 79 2.46 3.22 -10.56
CA LEU A 79 3.48 3.38 -11.59
C LEU A 79 4.68 4.15 -11.07
N VAL A 80 4.46 5.36 -10.56
CA VAL A 80 5.57 6.26 -10.19
C VAL A 80 6.28 5.77 -8.94
N PHE A 81 5.54 5.32 -7.93
CA PHE A 81 6.09 4.92 -6.64
C PHE A 81 7.05 3.72 -6.74
N PRO A 82 6.72 2.61 -7.43
CA PRO A 82 7.67 1.52 -7.62
C PRO A 82 8.95 1.95 -8.36
N LEU A 83 8.84 2.79 -9.39
CA LEU A 83 9.99 3.30 -10.13
C LEU A 83 10.87 4.22 -9.26
N LEU A 84 10.26 5.15 -8.53
CA LEU A 84 11.01 6.00 -7.60
C LEU A 84 11.71 5.18 -6.53
N LEU A 85 11.04 4.13 -6.06
CA LEU A 85 11.59 3.26 -5.03
C LEU A 85 12.84 2.55 -5.52
N VAL A 86 12.76 1.84 -6.66
CA VAL A 86 13.93 1.19 -7.26
C VAL A 86 15.04 2.21 -7.56
N GLY A 87 14.70 3.41 -8.02
CA GLY A 87 15.70 4.47 -8.25
C GLY A 87 16.42 4.92 -6.99
N ILE A 88 15.70 5.07 -5.88
CA ILE A 88 16.29 5.48 -4.59
C ILE A 88 17.10 4.35 -3.97
N THR A 89 16.57 3.12 -3.95
CA THR A 89 17.21 1.98 -3.28
C THR A 89 18.44 1.50 -4.05
N ALA A 90 18.35 1.41 -5.37
CA ALA A 90 19.47 1.00 -6.23
C ALA A 90 20.38 2.17 -6.65
N GLN A 91 20.09 3.40 -6.19
CA GLN A 91 20.83 4.63 -6.54
C GLN A 91 20.99 4.84 -8.05
N LEU A 92 19.95 4.47 -8.81
CA LEU A 92 19.92 4.59 -10.26
C LEU A 92 19.30 5.92 -10.68
N SER A 93 19.75 6.43 -11.82
CA SER A 93 19.10 7.60 -12.43
C SER A 93 17.69 7.24 -12.93
N PRO A 94 16.75 8.21 -12.99
CA PRO A 94 15.38 7.94 -13.44
C PRO A 94 15.30 7.30 -14.83
N VAL A 95 16.25 7.63 -15.71
CA VAL A 95 16.31 7.07 -17.07
C VAL A 95 16.73 5.60 -17.04
N GLU A 96 17.70 5.23 -16.21
CA GLU A 96 18.15 3.84 -16.04
C GLU A 96 17.03 2.98 -15.48
N VAL A 97 16.30 3.46 -14.46
CA VAL A 97 15.19 2.70 -13.88
C VAL A 97 14.09 2.42 -14.89
N VAL A 98 13.70 3.43 -15.68
CA VAL A 98 12.69 3.25 -16.73
C VAL A 98 13.19 2.30 -17.81
N THR A 99 14.48 2.37 -18.16
CA THR A 99 15.08 1.46 -19.14
C THR A 99 15.03 0.02 -18.63
N LEU A 100 15.46 -0.23 -17.39
CA LEU A 100 15.39 -1.56 -16.75
C LEU A 100 13.95 -2.06 -16.62
N ALA A 101 13.00 -1.18 -16.30
CA ALA A 101 11.59 -1.55 -16.20
C ALA A 101 10.99 -1.97 -17.55
N LEU A 102 11.44 -1.35 -18.66
CA LEU A 102 11.02 -1.69 -20.01
C LEU A 102 11.73 -2.95 -20.55
N GLU A 103 12.99 -3.16 -20.19
CA GLU A 103 13.75 -4.37 -20.52
C GLU A 103 13.19 -5.60 -19.80
N GLY A 104 12.60 -5.40 -18.63
CA GLY A 104 12.00 -6.47 -17.83
C GLY A 104 13.06 -7.37 -17.18
N GLY A 105 12.66 -8.61 -16.86
CA GLY A 105 13.54 -9.59 -16.22
C GLY A 105 12.84 -10.35 -15.09
N SER A 106 13.45 -11.46 -14.66
CA SER A 106 12.96 -12.24 -13.51
C SER A 106 13.64 -11.79 -12.21
N VAL A 107 12.97 -12.07 -11.08
CA VAL A 107 13.51 -11.82 -9.73
C VAL A 107 14.82 -12.58 -9.48
N GLU A 108 15.09 -13.64 -10.23
CA GLU A 108 16.31 -14.46 -10.08
C GLU A 108 17.54 -13.86 -10.76
N GLN A 109 17.34 -12.89 -11.68
CA GLN A 109 18.43 -12.29 -12.44
C GLN A 109 18.87 -10.99 -11.79
N GLU A 110 20.09 -11.00 -11.23
CA GLU A 110 20.74 -9.83 -10.64
C GLU A 110 20.77 -8.64 -11.61
N GLY A 111 20.48 -7.46 -11.09
CA GLY A 111 20.49 -6.19 -11.85
C GLY A 111 19.23 -5.93 -12.68
N THR A 112 18.26 -6.85 -12.71
CA THR A 112 16.95 -6.57 -13.33
C THR A 112 16.07 -5.71 -12.43
N TYR A 113 15.08 -5.05 -13.02
CA TYR A 113 14.10 -4.27 -12.27
C TYR A 113 13.36 -5.10 -11.20
N ALA A 114 13.00 -6.35 -11.55
CA ALA A 114 12.29 -7.25 -10.65
C ALA A 114 13.15 -7.65 -9.44
N PHE A 115 14.43 -7.94 -9.66
CA PHE A 115 15.38 -8.24 -8.58
C PHE A 115 15.55 -7.05 -7.62
N LEU A 116 15.79 -5.85 -8.16
CA LEU A 116 15.98 -4.64 -7.33
C LEU A 116 14.73 -4.26 -6.54
N LEU A 117 13.55 -4.53 -7.10
CA LEU A 117 12.28 -4.33 -6.41
C LEU A 117 12.10 -5.34 -5.26
N GLU A 118 12.46 -6.61 -5.48
CA GLU A 118 12.40 -7.66 -4.46
C GLU A 118 13.40 -7.38 -3.33
N GLU A 119 14.61 -6.94 -3.64
CA GLU A 119 15.63 -6.58 -2.65
C GLU A 119 15.17 -5.43 -1.74
N ALA A 120 14.37 -4.51 -2.27
CA ALA A 120 13.79 -3.42 -1.51
C ALA A 120 12.52 -3.80 -0.73
N TYR A 121 11.88 -4.93 -1.05
CA TYR A 121 10.61 -5.34 -0.46
C TYR A 121 10.64 -5.44 1.08
N PRO A 122 11.68 -6.03 1.73
CA PRO A 122 11.75 -6.11 3.19
C PRO A 122 11.67 -4.73 3.88
N ALA A 123 12.31 -3.71 3.30
CA ALA A 123 12.27 -2.35 3.85
C ALA A 123 10.84 -1.78 3.81
N ILE A 124 10.14 -1.93 2.69
CA ILE A 124 8.77 -1.45 2.49
C ILE A 124 7.82 -2.15 3.45
N ALA A 125 7.91 -3.49 3.48
CA ALA A 125 7.05 -4.32 4.31
C ALA A 125 7.23 -3.99 5.79
N ALA A 126 8.47 -3.76 6.24
CA ALA A 126 8.76 -3.36 7.61
C ALA A 126 8.24 -1.94 7.92
N PHE A 127 8.49 -0.96 7.05
CA PHE A 127 8.05 0.42 7.25
C PHE A 127 6.52 0.53 7.30
N GLY A 128 5.84 0.07 6.25
CA GLY A 128 4.38 0.14 6.16
C GLY A 128 3.71 -0.81 7.15
N GLY A 129 4.28 -2.00 7.34
CA GLY A 129 3.81 -2.98 8.31
C GLY A 129 3.86 -2.45 9.73
N MET A 130 4.92 -1.75 10.13
CA MET A 130 5.00 -1.14 11.47
C MET A 130 3.99 -0.01 11.66
N PHE A 131 3.83 0.86 10.66
CA PHE A 131 2.81 1.91 10.70
C PHE A 131 1.40 1.32 10.90
N LEU A 132 1.05 0.32 10.08
CA LEU A 132 -0.26 -0.32 10.13
C LEU A 132 -0.44 -1.19 11.38
N LEU A 133 0.63 -1.82 11.88
CA LEU A 133 0.59 -2.62 13.10
C LEU A 133 0.28 -1.76 14.31
N ILE A 134 0.94 -0.60 14.45
CA ILE A 134 0.65 0.30 15.57
C ILE A 134 -0.78 0.84 15.44
N LEU A 135 -1.21 1.26 14.25
CA LEU A 135 -2.59 1.69 14.00
C LEU A 135 -3.61 0.60 14.40
N PHE A 136 -3.35 -0.65 14.02
CA PHE A 136 -4.18 -1.78 14.38
C PHE A 136 -4.17 -2.07 15.88
N LEU A 137 -3.01 -1.97 16.53
CA LEU A 137 -2.88 -2.19 17.96
C LEU A 137 -3.56 -1.09 18.79
N GLU A 138 -3.42 0.18 18.38
CA GLU A 138 -4.18 1.28 18.97
C GLU A 138 -5.67 1.05 18.79
N PHE A 139 -6.09 0.69 17.58
CA PHE A 139 -7.48 0.32 17.33
C PHE A 139 -7.91 -0.78 18.30
N ILE A 140 -7.26 -1.94 18.39
CA ILE A 140 -7.78 -3.07 19.18
C ILE A 140 -7.68 -2.89 20.70
N LEU A 141 -6.77 -2.06 21.18
CA LEU A 141 -6.59 -1.77 22.61
C LEU A 141 -7.52 -0.66 23.12
N GLU A 142 -8.19 0.07 22.23
CA GLU A 142 -9.13 1.13 22.57
C GLU A 142 -10.45 0.56 23.15
N GLU A 143 -10.98 1.18 24.20
CA GLU A 143 -12.31 0.86 24.72
C GLU A 143 -13.38 1.33 23.73
N ARG A 144 -14.17 0.39 23.20
CA ARG A 144 -15.26 0.68 22.24
C ARG A 144 -16.62 0.18 22.71
N GLU A 145 -17.66 0.94 22.34
CA GLU A 145 -19.06 0.63 22.65
C GLU A 145 -19.53 -0.67 21.97
N HIS A 146 -19.06 -0.92 20.75
CA HIS A 146 -19.35 -2.14 19.99
C HIS A 146 -18.10 -3.01 19.92
N THR A 147 -18.14 -4.16 20.60
CA THR A 147 -17.07 -5.18 20.58
C THR A 147 -17.54 -6.39 19.78
N TRP A 148 -16.70 -6.93 18.90
CA TRP A 148 -17.05 -8.09 18.07
C TRP A 148 -16.70 -9.39 18.80
N LEU A 149 -15.51 -9.42 19.40
CA LEU A 149 -14.97 -10.54 20.20
C LEU A 149 -14.82 -10.10 21.65
N SER A 150 -15.94 -9.84 22.34
CA SER A 150 -15.95 -9.26 23.69
C SER A 150 -15.12 -10.03 24.74
N TRP A 151 -14.87 -11.32 24.54
CA TRP A 151 -14.05 -12.15 25.43
C TRP A 151 -12.54 -11.86 25.29
N LEU A 152 -12.10 -11.42 24.11
CA LEU A 152 -10.72 -11.06 23.80
C LEU A 152 -10.50 -9.54 23.96
N GLU A 153 -11.43 -8.73 23.48
CA GLU A 153 -11.33 -7.26 23.49
C GLU A 153 -11.41 -6.66 24.90
N ARG A 154 -12.27 -7.17 25.80
CA ARG A 154 -12.41 -6.63 27.17
C ARG A 154 -11.16 -6.74 28.04
N PRO A 155 -10.41 -7.88 28.07
CA PRO A 155 -9.15 -7.93 28.78
C PRO A 155 -8.07 -7.09 28.11
N LEU A 156 -8.00 -7.08 26.77
CA LEU A 156 -7.04 -6.26 26.02
C LEU A 156 -7.23 -4.76 26.27
N ALA A 157 -8.47 -4.26 26.26
CA ALA A 157 -8.79 -2.86 26.52
C ALA A 157 -8.42 -2.42 27.95
N LYS A 158 -8.51 -3.33 28.95
CA LYS A 158 -8.03 -3.05 30.31
C LYS A 158 -6.51 -2.87 30.39
N ILE A 159 -5.75 -3.57 29.54
CA ILE A 159 -4.29 -3.46 29.46
C ILE A 159 -3.90 -2.23 28.63
N GLY A 160 -4.72 -1.86 27.63
CA GLY A 160 -4.59 -0.66 26.79
C GLY A 160 -4.65 0.69 27.50
N LYS A 161 -4.91 0.75 28.82
CA LYS A 161 -4.85 1.98 29.63
C LYS A 161 -3.46 2.61 29.72
N LEU A 162 -2.44 1.94 29.20
CA LEU A 162 -1.12 2.51 29.00
C LEU A 162 -1.07 3.06 27.57
N ASP A 163 -1.10 4.39 27.43
CA ASP A 163 -1.14 5.10 26.14
C ASP A 163 -0.05 4.66 25.13
N GLN A 164 1.03 4.02 25.60
CA GLN A 164 2.16 3.58 24.77
C GLN A 164 2.26 2.06 24.57
N LEU A 165 1.30 1.27 25.08
CA LEU A 165 1.38 -0.19 25.01
C LEU A 165 1.41 -0.71 23.56
N ALA A 166 0.63 -0.10 22.68
CA ALA A 166 0.60 -0.45 21.25
C ALA A 166 2.00 -0.35 20.62
N VAL A 167 2.70 0.75 20.89
CA VAL A 167 4.06 1.00 20.39
C VAL A 167 5.05 0.00 20.97
N VAL A 168 4.98 -0.28 22.28
CA VAL A 168 5.87 -1.26 22.93
C VAL A 168 5.69 -2.66 22.33
N ILE A 169 4.44 -3.11 22.17
CA ILE A 169 4.14 -4.42 21.56
C ILE A 169 4.64 -4.45 20.11
N ALA A 170 4.41 -3.39 19.34
CA ALA A 170 4.87 -3.31 17.96
C ALA A 170 6.41 -3.41 17.85
N ILE A 171 7.15 -2.69 18.70
CA ILE A 171 8.62 -2.75 18.71
C ILE A 171 9.13 -4.13 19.10
N VAL A 172 8.50 -4.79 20.09
CA VAL A 172 8.87 -6.17 20.47
C VAL A 172 8.63 -7.12 19.30
N LEU A 173 7.47 -7.02 18.63
CA LEU A 173 7.17 -7.82 17.45
C LEU A 173 8.12 -7.54 16.29
N LEU A 174 8.55 -6.29 16.10
CA LEU A 174 9.56 -5.92 15.10
C LEU A 174 10.89 -6.61 15.36
N VAL A 175 11.38 -6.58 16.60
CA VAL A 175 12.64 -7.24 16.98
C VAL A 175 12.55 -8.75 16.76
N VAL A 176 11.45 -9.37 17.20
CA VAL A 176 11.22 -10.81 16.97
C VAL A 176 11.20 -11.12 15.47
N ALA A 177 10.48 -10.33 14.68
CA ALA A 177 10.41 -10.53 13.23
C ALA A 177 11.78 -10.36 12.54
N ALA A 178 12.55 -9.35 12.94
CA ALA A 178 13.88 -9.11 12.40
C ALA A 178 14.83 -10.29 12.66
N GLU A 179 14.86 -10.78 13.90
CA GLU A 179 15.77 -11.85 14.33
C GLU A 179 15.35 -13.24 13.84
N THR A 180 14.05 -13.49 13.62
CA THR A 180 13.55 -14.83 13.27
C THR A 180 13.28 -15.03 11.79
N TRP A 181 12.76 -14.02 11.09
CA TRP A 181 12.29 -14.16 9.71
C TRP A 181 13.13 -13.36 8.71
N ALA A 182 13.75 -12.26 9.15
CA ALA A 182 14.49 -11.37 8.27
C ALA A 182 16.00 -11.50 8.41
N SER A 183 16.55 -12.67 8.78
CA SER A 183 17.96 -12.85 9.17
C SER A 183 18.99 -12.16 8.27
N GLU A 184 18.80 -12.16 6.95
CA GLU A 184 19.68 -11.47 5.99
C GLU A 184 19.41 -9.95 5.87
N PHE A 185 18.17 -9.52 6.11
CA PHE A 185 17.70 -8.14 6.02
C PHE A 185 17.40 -7.50 7.39
N ALA A 186 17.95 -8.06 8.48
CA ALA A 186 17.52 -7.74 9.84
C ALA A 186 17.73 -6.26 10.17
N GLU A 187 18.89 -5.71 9.80
CA GLU A 187 19.19 -4.27 9.97
C GLU A 187 18.20 -3.40 9.18
N THR A 188 17.96 -3.73 7.92
CA THR A 188 17.02 -3.03 7.03
C THR A 188 15.60 -3.05 7.60
N VAL A 189 15.15 -4.20 8.11
CA VAL A 189 13.83 -4.36 8.72
C VAL A 189 13.72 -3.55 10.02
N LEU A 190 14.73 -3.61 10.89
CA LEU A 190 14.74 -2.84 12.13
C LEU A 190 14.70 -1.33 11.87
N VAL A 191 15.57 -0.82 11.00
CA VAL A 191 15.65 0.62 10.68
C VAL A 191 14.37 1.08 10.00
N SER A 192 13.90 0.37 8.98
CA SER A 192 12.68 0.75 8.25
C SER A 192 11.44 0.66 9.13
N GLY A 193 11.34 -0.38 9.96
CA GLY A 193 10.25 -0.54 10.92
C GLY A 193 10.23 0.56 11.99
N LEU A 194 11.39 0.95 12.52
CA LEU A 194 11.51 2.08 13.43
C LEU A 194 11.10 3.40 12.77
N LEU A 195 11.51 3.64 11.52
CA LEU A 195 11.06 4.82 10.77
C LEU A 195 9.54 4.82 10.57
N GLY A 196 8.94 3.66 10.28
CA GLY A 196 7.49 3.51 10.19
C GLY A 196 6.79 3.89 11.50
N ALA A 197 7.33 3.44 12.64
CA ALA A 197 6.84 3.80 13.96
C ALA A 197 6.98 5.31 14.26
N VAL A 198 8.11 5.92 13.90
CA VAL A 198 8.32 7.37 14.07
C VAL A 198 7.32 8.17 13.26
N VAL A 199 7.10 7.82 11.99
CA VAL A 199 6.12 8.49 11.12
C VAL A 199 4.72 8.37 11.70
N TYR A 200 4.36 7.19 12.19
CA TYR A 200 3.07 6.98 12.85
C TYR A 200 2.88 7.92 14.04
N ILE A 201 3.85 7.95 14.97
CA ILE A 201 3.80 8.81 16.17
C ILE A 201 3.74 10.29 15.78
N ALA A 202 4.50 10.71 14.77
CA ALA A 202 4.50 12.09 14.30
C ALA A 202 3.14 12.50 13.71
N VAL A 203 2.52 11.65 12.89
CA VAL A 203 1.21 11.92 12.29
C VAL A 203 0.11 11.92 13.36
N ASN A 204 0.13 10.94 14.27
CA ASN A 204 -0.85 10.89 15.37
C ASN A 204 -0.72 12.12 16.28
N GLY A 205 0.51 12.50 16.62
CA GLY A 205 0.78 13.71 17.42
C GLY A 205 0.33 15.00 16.74
N LEU A 206 0.49 15.13 15.42
CA LEU A 206 -0.05 16.26 14.66
C LEU A 206 -1.59 16.28 14.60
N GLY A 207 -2.23 15.11 14.60
CA GLY A 207 -3.69 15.00 14.60
C GLY A 207 -4.36 15.40 15.92
N GLN A 208 -3.59 15.40 17.02
CA GLN A 208 -4.06 15.79 18.36
C GLN A 208 -3.86 17.28 18.67
N LEU A 209 -3.12 18.02 17.83
CA LEU A 209 -2.91 19.47 17.91
C LEU A 209 -4.06 20.24 17.23
#